data_AF-A0A7J9CNI8-F1
#
_entry.id   AF-A0A7J9CNI8-F1
#
_cell.length_a   1.000
_cell.length_b   1.000
_cell.length_c   1.000
_cell.angle_alpha   90.00
_cell.angle_beta   90.00
_cell.angle_gamma   90.00
#
_symmetry.space_group_name_H-M   'P 1'
#
loop_
_entity.id
_entity.type
_entity.pdbx_description
1 polymer ?
#
loop_
_entity_poly.entity_id
_entity_poly.type
_entity_poly.pdbx_seq_one_letter_code
_entity_poly.pdbx_strand_id
1 'polypeptide(L)'
;PIEDLLRSTDGIEAKVQLYWLYAAVSCKCLLVTNDEMRDHLFQLLGNSFFPRWKEKHQVRLSMTRTGLVLRMPPPYSIVIQESESGSWHVPSIADDDLLNPRQWLCACRSKKTP
;
A
#
# COMPACT_ATOMS: atom_id res chain seq x y z
N PRO A 1 -27.59 -0.96 -23.65
CA PRO A 1 -27.33 -0.31 -22.34
C PRO A 1 -26.18 -0.96 -21.55
N ILE A 2 -26.21 -2.27 -21.29
CA ILE A 2 -25.10 -3.00 -20.64
C ILE A 2 -23.96 -3.28 -21.64
N GLU A 3 -24.30 -3.52 -22.91
CA GLU A 3 -23.31 -3.71 -23.98
C GLU A 3 -22.61 -2.42 -24.42
N ASP A 4 -23.23 -1.25 -24.20
CA ASP A 4 -22.60 0.03 -24.49
C ASP A 4 -21.54 0.38 -23.45
N LEU A 5 -21.72 -0.07 -22.20
CA LEU A 5 -20.72 0.03 -21.13
C LEU A 5 -19.53 -0.93 -21.34
N LEU A 6 -19.73 -2.01 -22.10
CA LEU A 6 -18.67 -2.94 -22.52
C LEU A 6 -17.76 -2.37 -23.62
N ARG A 7 -18.23 -1.36 -24.37
CA ARG A 7 -17.47 -0.70 -25.45
C ARG A 7 -16.73 0.56 -24.99
N SER A 8 -17.00 1.05 -23.78
CA SER A 8 -16.21 2.11 -23.17
C SER A 8 -14.87 1.55 -22.73
N THR A 9 -13.77 2.19 -23.16
CA THR A 9 -12.41 1.89 -22.69
C THR A 9 -12.33 1.88 -21.17
N ASP A 10 -13.07 2.77 -20.51
CA ASP A 10 -13.11 2.91 -19.05
C ASP A 10 -13.80 1.72 -18.38
N GLY A 11 -14.80 1.12 -19.05
CA GLY A 11 -15.51 -0.05 -18.57
C GLY A 11 -14.69 -1.35 -18.67
N ILE A 12 -13.80 -1.44 -19.65
CA ILE A 12 -12.84 -2.55 -19.79
C ILE A 12 -11.72 -2.39 -18.76
N GLU A 13 -11.18 -1.19 -18.59
CA GLU A 13 -10.11 -0.91 -17.64
C GLU A 13 -10.54 -1.18 -16.20
N ALA A 14 -11.71 -0.66 -15.78
CA ALA A 14 -12.26 -0.94 -14.45
C ALA A 14 -12.51 -2.45 -14.22
N LYS A 15 -12.91 -3.19 -15.26
CA LYS A 15 -13.03 -4.66 -15.16
C LYS A 15 -11.69 -5.32 -14.91
N VAL A 16 -10.68 -4.99 -15.71
CA VAL A 16 -9.33 -5.54 -15.56
C VAL A 16 -8.78 -5.23 -14.16
N GLN A 17 -9.00 -4.01 -13.65
CA GLN A 17 -8.64 -3.60 -12.30
C GLN A 17 -9.23 -4.52 -11.21
N LEU A 18 -10.52 -4.85 -11.31
CA LEU A 18 -11.17 -5.75 -10.36
C LEU A 18 -10.64 -7.19 -10.43
N TYR A 19 -10.30 -7.70 -11.62
CA TYR A 19 -9.82 -9.08 -11.76
C TYR A 19 -8.49 -9.31 -11.05
N TRP A 20 -7.48 -8.47 -11.29
CA TRP A 20 -6.18 -8.66 -10.63
C TRP A 20 -6.25 -8.37 -9.13
N LEU A 21 -7.10 -7.43 -8.72
CA LEU A 21 -7.29 -7.15 -7.31
C LEU A 21 -7.95 -8.34 -6.60
N TYR A 22 -9.01 -8.88 -7.19
CA TYR A 22 -9.70 -10.06 -6.68
C TYR A 22 -8.77 -11.27 -6.59
N ALA A 23 -7.96 -11.51 -7.62
CA ALA A 23 -6.98 -12.60 -7.63
C ALA A 23 -5.95 -12.44 -6.49
N ALA A 24 -5.37 -11.24 -6.34
CA ALA A 24 -4.36 -10.98 -5.30
C ALA A 24 -4.93 -11.12 -3.88
N VAL A 25 -6.13 -10.58 -3.65
CA VAL A 25 -6.83 -10.68 -2.35
C VAL A 25 -7.20 -12.13 -2.05
N SER A 26 -7.78 -12.85 -3.01
CA SER A 26 -8.23 -14.24 -2.84
C SER A 26 -7.05 -15.19 -2.58
N CYS A 27 -5.96 -15.01 -3.31
CA CYS A 27 -4.75 -15.82 -3.17
C CYS A 27 -3.85 -15.37 -2.01
N LYS A 28 -4.17 -14.24 -1.34
CA LYS A 28 -3.33 -13.62 -0.29
C LYS A 28 -1.87 -13.44 -0.74
N CYS A 29 -1.69 -13.03 -2.00
CA CYS A 29 -0.39 -12.94 -2.64
C CYS A 29 0.01 -11.49 -2.97
N LEU A 30 1.25 -11.33 -3.42
CA LEU A 30 1.78 -10.04 -3.86
C LEU A 30 1.13 -9.60 -5.18
N LEU A 31 0.87 -8.31 -5.28
CA LEU A 31 0.35 -7.66 -6.47
C LEU A 31 1.44 -6.74 -7.05
N VAL A 32 1.96 -7.07 -8.22
CA VAL A 32 2.94 -6.24 -8.92
C VAL A 32 2.20 -5.19 -9.74
N THR A 33 2.23 -3.92 -9.32
CA THR A 33 1.62 -2.81 -10.05
C THR A 33 2.21 -1.45 -9.64
N ASN A 34 2.35 -0.55 -10.60
CA ASN A 34 2.69 0.86 -10.38
C ASN A 34 1.46 1.77 -10.28
N ASP A 35 0.25 1.19 -10.38
CA ASP A 35 -0.98 1.93 -10.20
C ASP A 35 -1.08 2.44 -8.75
N GLU A 36 -1.47 3.70 -8.57
CA GLU A 36 -1.64 4.30 -7.24
C GLU A 36 -2.93 3.84 -6.55
N MET A 37 -3.88 3.30 -7.33
CA MET A 37 -5.18 2.80 -6.92
C MET A 37 -6.01 3.90 -6.23
N ARG A 38 -6.07 5.07 -6.86
CA ARG A 38 -6.73 6.29 -6.34
C ARG A 38 -8.08 6.61 -7.00
N ASP A 39 -8.48 5.85 -8.01
CA ASP A 39 -9.71 6.09 -8.77
C ASP A 39 -10.98 5.90 -7.93
N HIS A 40 -12.10 6.42 -8.42
CA HIS A 40 -13.42 6.31 -7.78
C HIS A 40 -13.83 4.86 -7.45
N LEU A 41 -13.33 3.89 -8.22
CA LEU A 41 -13.54 2.47 -7.95
C LEU A 41 -12.90 2.03 -6.61
N PHE A 42 -11.70 2.51 -6.29
CA PHE A 42 -10.99 2.14 -5.07
C PHE A 42 -11.51 2.87 -3.83
N GLN A 43 -12.17 4.02 -4.01
CA GLN A 43 -12.85 4.73 -2.92
C GLN A 43 -13.98 3.87 -2.30
N LEU A 44 -14.60 2.98 -3.10
CA LEU A 44 -15.64 2.05 -2.62
C LEU A 44 -15.10 0.96 -1.69
N LEU A 45 -13.80 0.65 -1.75
CA LEU A 45 -13.16 -0.38 -0.92
C LEU A 45 -12.88 0.08 0.52
N GLY A 46 -13.17 1.34 0.82
CA GLY A 46 -13.07 1.93 2.15
C GLY A 46 -11.67 2.43 2.52
N ASN A 47 -11.63 3.48 3.33
CA ASN A 47 -10.39 4.20 3.66
C ASN A 47 -9.53 3.54 4.76
N SER A 48 -9.95 2.39 5.32
CA SER A 48 -9.27 1.75 6.44
C SER A 48 -8.58 0.44 6.06
N PHE A 49 -9.26 -0.46 5.35
CA PHE A 49 -8.75 -1.78 4.99
C PHE A 49 -7.82 -1.72 3.77
N PHE A 50 -8.27 -1.08 2.70
CA PHE A 50 -7.57 -1.12 1.42
C PHE A 50 -6.17 -0.48 1.46
N PRO A 51 -5.94 0.68 2.12
CA PRO A 51 -4.59 1.23 2.25
C PRO A 51 -3.62 0.29 2.98
N ARG A 52 -4.08 -0.37 4.05
CA ARG A 52 -3.27 -1.36 4.80
C ARG A 52 -2.98 -2.62 3.99
N TRP A 53 -3.96 -3.09 3.23
CA TRP A 53 -3.76 -4.22 2.33
C TRP A 53 -2.76 -3.86 1.24
N LYS A 54 -2.91 -2.69 0.60
CA LYS A 54 -2.03 -2.16 -0.43
C LYS A 54 -0.58 -2.11 0.05
N GLU A 55 -0.35 -1.52 1.22
CA GLU A 55 0.99 -1.40 1.81
C GLU A 55 1.71 -2.75 1.98
N LYS A 56 0.96 -3.81 2.32
CA LYS A 56 1.52 -5.15 2.58
C LYS A 56 1.65 -6.03 1.34
N HIS A 57 0.91 -5.75 0.27
CA HIS A 57 0.84 -6.63 -0.90
C HIS A 57 1.32 -5.98 -2.21
N GLN A 58 1.36 -4.64 -2.31
CA GLN A 58 1.78 -3.96 -3.53
C GLN A 58 3.30 -4.00 -3.71
N VAL A 59 3.74 -4.60 -4.81
CA VAL A 59 5.13 -4.53 -5.28
C VAL A 59 5.20 -3.48 -6.40
N ARG A 60 6.03 -2.46 -6.22
CA ARG A 60 6.25 -1.41 -7.22
C ARG A 60 7.45 -1.73 -8.10
N LEU A 61 7.33 -1.43 -9.39
CA LEU A 61 8.36 -1.61 -10.41
C LEU A 61 9.08 -0.28 -10.66
N SER A 62 10.41 -0.28 -10.59
CA SER A 62 11.22 0.86 -11.03
C SER A 62 12.29 0.42 -12.01
N MET A 63 12.39 1.10 -13.15
CA MET A 63 13.45 0.86 -14.14
C MET A 63 14.65 1.74 -13.82
N THR A 64 15.84 1.14 -13.73
CA THR A 64 17.11 1.83 -13.50
C THR A 64 18.07 1.56 -14.65
N ARG A 65 19.19 2.29 -14.72
CA ARG A 65 20.22 2.06 -15.75
C ARG A 65 20.83 0.66 -15.70
N THR A 66 20.78 0.01 -14.53
CA THR A 66 21.31 -1.34 -14.29
C THR A 66 20.26 -2.44 -14.43
N GLY A 67 18.99 -2.08 -14.68
CA GLY A 67 17.90 -3.02 -14.90
C GLY A 67 16.62 -2.74 -14.11
N LEU A 68 15.72 -3.72 -14.10
CA LEU A 68 14.44 -3.68 -13.39
C LEU A 68 14.64 -3.95 -11.89
N VAL A 69 14.09 -3.07 -11.05
CA VAL A 69 14.11 -3.22 -9.58
C VAL A 69 12.67 -3.39 -9.09
N LEU A 70 12.46 -4.48 -8.33
CA LEU A 70 11.21 -4.73 -7.61
C LEU A 70 11.31 -4.13 -6.21
N ARG A 71 10.41 -3.20 -5.88
CA ARG A 71 10.28 -2.64 -4.56
C ARG A 71 9.24 -3.43 -3.79
N MET A 72 9.74 -4.30 -2.91
CA MET A 72 8.92 -5.17 -2.08
C MET A 72 8.23 -4.36 -0.97
N PRO A 73 7.03 -4.78 -0.53
CA PRO A 73 6.41 -4.30 0.69
C PRO A 73 7.38 -4.32 1.88
N PRO A 74 7.32 -3.32 2.78
CA PRO A 74 8.14 -3.33 3.99
C PRO A 74 7.83 -4.56 4.86
N PRO A 75 8.83 -5.12 5.56
CA PRO A 75 8.63 -6.27 6.45
C PRO A 75 7.92 -5.90 7.76
N TYR A 76 7.55 -4.64 7.94
CA TYR A 76 6.83 -4.08 9.09
C TYR A 76 5.64 -3.26 8.61
N SER A 77 4.62 -3.12 9.44
CA SER A 77 3.45 -2.29 9.15
C SER A 77 3.71 -0.83 9.55
N ILE A 78 3.41 0.12 8.67
CA ILE A 78 3.50 1.56 8.89
C ILE A 78 2.22 2.04 9.58
N VAL A 79 2.11 1.67 10.86
CA VAL A 79 1.00 2.07 11.73
C VAL A 79 1.57 2.56 13.06
N ILE A 80 0.73 3.20 13.88
CA ILE A 80 1.09 3.46 15.28
C ILE A 80 1.25 2.11 15.98
N GLN A 81 2.40 1.91 16.63
CA GLN A 81 2.74 0.67 17.32
C GLN A 81 3.15 0.93 18.76
N GLU A 82 2.67 0.07 19.66
CA GLU A 82 3.13 -0.01 21.04
C GLU A 82 3.94 -1.30 21.22
N SER A 83 5.15 -1.15 21.77
CA SER A 83 6.05 -2.24 22.17
C SER A 83 5.59 -2.85 23.49
N GLU A 84 5.92 -4.12 23.72
CA GLU A 84 5.73 -4.82 25.00
C GLU A 84 6.41 -4.09 26.18
N SER A 85 7.49 -3.34 25.91
CA SER A 85 8.17 -2.50 26.90
C SER A 85 7.46 -1.16 27.19
N GLY A 86 6.30 -0.91 26.58
CA GLY A 86 5.54 0.33 26.68
C GLY A 86 6.17 1.50 25.91
N SER A 87 6.98 1.21 24.89
CA SER A 87 7.56 2.22 23.98
C SER A 87 6.66 2.40 22.76
N TRP A 88 6.52 3.63 22.29
CA TRP A 88 5.62 3.98 21.19
C TRP A 88 6.37 4.40 19.94
N HIS A 89 5.88 3.95 18.78
CA HIS A 89 6.38 4.33 17.47
C HIS A 89 5.22 4.91 16.65
N VAL A 90 5.35 6.17 16.24
CA VAL A 90 4.32 6.91 15.51
C VAL A 90 4.90 7.38 14.17
N PRO A 91 4.44 6.84 13.03
CA PRO A 91 4.88 7.30 11.72
C PRO A 91 4.25 8.65 11.35
N SER A 92 5.01 9.50 10.65
CA SER A 92 4.46 10.71 10.02
C SER A 92 3.57 10.34 8.83
N ILE A 93 2.68 11.24 8.41
CA ILE A 93 1.95 11.11 7.14
C ILE A 93 2.90 11.55 6.01
N ALA A 94 3.08 10.70 5.01
CA ALA A 94 3.87 10.97 3.81
C ALA A 94 3.19 10.31 2.60
N ASP A 95 3.17 11.04 1.48
CA ASP A 95 2.51 10.63 0.23
C ASP A 95 3.37 9.66 -0.60
N ASP A 96 4.70 9.80 -0.55
CA ASP A 96 5.61 8.90 -1.27
C ASP A 96 6.89 8.60 -0.45
N ASP A 97 6.87 7.44 0.20
CA ASP A 97 8.00 6.90 0.98
C ASP A 97 9.21 6.54 0.12
N LEU A 98 9.05 6.49 -1.20
CA LEU A 98 10.11 6.15 -2.13
C LEU A 98 11.05 7.31 -2.43
N LEU A 99 10.49 8.52 -2.46
CA LEU A 99 11.23 9.74 -2.72
C LEU A 99 11.73 10.37 -1.42
N ASN A 100 10.93 10.28 -0.35
CA ASN A 100 11.25 10.87 0.93
C ASN A 100 11.11 9.81 2.04
N PRO A 101 12.20 9.45 2.74
CA PRO A 101 12.12 8.51 3.85
C PRO A 101 11.12 9.01 4.90
N ARG A 102 10.17 8.14 5.27
CA ARG A 102 9.16 8.46 6.29
C ARG A 102 9.81 8.73 7.64
N GLN A 103 9.40 9.81 8.30
CA GLN A 103 9.85 10.13 9.64
C GLN A 103 9.05 9.37 10.69
N TRP A 104 9.70 9.00 11.79
CA TRP A 104 9.09 8.29 12.91
C TRP A 104 9.37 9.00 14.22
N LEU A 105 8.33 9.18 15.03
CA LEU A 105 8.47 9.61 16.41
C LEU A 105 8.58 8.35 17.29
N CYS A 106 9.68 8.27 18.05
CA CYS A 106 9.90 7.22 19.03
C CYS A 106 9.77 7.81 20.44
N ALA A 107 8.86 7.26 21.24
CA ALA A 107 8.66 7.64 22.63
C ALA A 107 8.94 6.44 23.54
N CYS A 108 10.11 6.46 24.17
CA CYS A 108 10.56 5.41 25.10
C CYS A 108 10.56 5.96 26.53
N ARG A 109 10.25 5.10 27.51
CA ARG A 109 10.39 5.45 28.93
C ARG A 109 11.88 5.54 29.28
N SER A 110 12.31 6.64 29.89
CA SER A 110 13.66 6.71 30.44
C SER A 110 13.77 5.73 31.60
N LYS A 111 14.77 4.84 31.56
CA LYS A 111 15.13 4.07 32.76
C LYS A 111 15.73 5.08 33.75
N LYS A 112 15.10 5.29 34.91
CA LYS A 112 15.80 5.92 36.03
C LYS A 112 16.98 5.01 36.37
N THR A 113 18.21 5.47 36.14
CA THR A 113 19.39 4.86 36.74
C THR A 113 19.24 4.92 38.27
N PRO A 114 19.48 3.81 38.99
CA PRO A 114 19.46 3.81 40.45
C PRO A 114 20.55 4.71 41.04
#